data_AF-A0A3S3V937-F1
#
_entry.id   AF-A0A3S3V937-F1
#
_cell.length_a   1.000
_cell.length_b   1.000
_cell.length_c   1.000
_cell.angle_alpha   90.00
_cell.angle_beta   90.00
_cell.angle_gamma   90.00
#
_symmetry.space_group_name_H-M   'P 1'
#
loop_
_entity.id
_entity.type
_entity.pdbx_description
1 polymer ?
#
loop_
_entity_poly.entity_id
_entity_poly.type
_entity_poly.pdbx_seq_one_letter_code
_entity_poly.pdbx_strand_id
1 'polypeptide(L)'
;MARPKVVQEQKRIYRYVIRLNEKEQQKFMAAAEISGVEVYKLLRTKLLTGRFPEAKIARVDLGVYLELKKIGVNVNQIAKQVNAGKLPFEIRKILLQLQEQQHLIIKVLLHDSNSEDR
;
A
#
# COMPACT_ATOMS: atom_id res chain seq x y z
N MET A 1 -2.94 6.73 -33.13
CA MET A 1 -1.74 5.91 -33.37
C MET A 1 -2.10 4.44 -33.23
N ALA A 2 -1.75 3.60 -34.22
CA ALA A 2 -2.17 2.20 -34.27
C ALA A 2 -1.40 1.35 -33.25
N ARG A 3 -2.11 0.48 -32.53
CA ARG A 3 -1.55 -0.43 -31.51
C ARG A 3 -0.52 -1.38 -32.18
N PRO A 4 0.73 -1.47 -31.70
CA PRO A 4 1.73 -2.34 -32.28
C PRO A 4 1.27 -3.81 -32.28
N LYS A 5 1.39 -4.48 -33.44
CA LYS A 5 1.03 -5.90 -33.60
C LYS A 5 1.98 -6.74 -32.76
N VAL A 6 1.44 -7.52 -31.81
CA VAL A 6 2.21 -8.50 -31.03
C VAL A 6 2.83 -9.53 -31.99
N VAL A 7 4.16 -9.72 -31.87
CA VAL A 7 4.95 -10.69 -32.64
C VAL A 7 4.33 -12.08 -32.51
N GLN A 8 4.23 -12.85 -33.59
CA GLN A 8 3.50 -14.13 -33.60
C GLN A 8 3.98 -15.11 -32.53
N GLU A 9 5.27 -15.12 -32.21
CA GLU A 9 5.87 -15.97 -31.18
C GLU A 9 5.41 -15.65 -29.74
N GLN A 10 4.94 -14.42 -29.48
CA GLN A 10 4.43 -14.03 -28.17
C GLN A 10 2.92 -14.23 -28.05
N LYS A 11 2.24 -14.63 -29.13
CA LYS A 11 0.81 -14.91 -29.09
C LYS A 11 0.57 -16.20 -28.30
N ARG A 12 -0.26 -16.07 -27.27
CA ARG A 12 -0.67 -17.16 -26.41
C ARG A 12 -1.84 -17.89 -27.09
N ILE A 13 -1.51 -18.91 -27.89
CA ILE A 13 -2.46 -19.67 -28.71
C ILE A 13 -3.03 -20.90 -27.99
N TYR A 14 -2.32 -21.46 -27.01
CA TYR A 14 -2.77 -22.63 -26.25
C TYR A 14 -3.56 -22.24 -25.00
N ARG A 15 -4.68 -22.95 -24.75
CA ARG A 15 -5.56 -22.76 -23.60
C ARG A 15 -5.61 -24.04 -22.76
N TYR A 16 -5.38 -23.89 -21.45
CA TYR A 16 -5.62 -24.93 -20.46
C TYR A 16 -6.84 -24.55 -19.63
N VAL A 17 -7.71 -25.52 -19.36
CA VAL A 17 -8.92 -25.35 -18.52
C VAL A 17 -8.73 -26.16 -17.24
N ILE A 18 -8.87 -25.50 -16.10
CA ILE A 18 -8.78 -26.13 -14.78
C ILE A 18 -10.15 -26.00 -14.12
N ARG A 19 -10.69 -27.10 -13.61
CA ARG A 19 -11.90 -27.09 -12.78
C ARG A 19 -11.49 -26.86 -11.33
N LEU A 20 -12.17 -25.95 -10.66
CA LEU A 20 -11.90 -25.57 -9.28
C LEU A 20 -13.14 -25.81 -8.44
N ASN A 21 -12.94 -26.23 -7.20
CA ASN A 21 -13.99 -26.14 -6.18
C ASN A 21 -14.03 -24.72 -5.58
N GLU A 22 -15.07 -24.43 -4.81
CA GLU A 22 -15.30 -23.11 -4.22
C GLU A 22 -14.15 -22.65 -3.31
N LYS A 23 -13.58 -23.58 -2.51
CA LYS A 23 -12.46 -23.29 -1.60
C LYS A 23 -11.18 -22.94 -2.36
N GLU A 24 -10.91 -23.62 -3.47
CA GLU A 24 -9.76 -23.35 -4.33
C GLU A 24 -9.91 -22.00 -5.05
N GLN A 25 -11.12 -21.70 -5.52
CA GLN A 25 -11.42 -20.42 -6.15
C GLN A 25 -11.20 -19.26 -5.17
N GLN A 26 -11.69 -19.38 -3.93
CA GLN A 26 -11.47 -18.37 -2.89
C GLN A 26 -9.98 -18.16 -2.59
N LYS A 27 -9.20 -19.24 -2.48
CA LYS A 27 -7.74 -19.15 -2.28
C LYS A 27 -7.04 -18.40 -3.39
N PHE A 28 -7.44 -18.63 -4.64
CA PHE A 28 -6.84 -17.94 -5.78
C PHE A 28 -7.25 -16.47 -5.87
N MET A 29 -8.51 -16.15 -5.56
CA MET A 29 -8.95 -14.75 -5.49
C MET A 29 -8.20 -14.00 -4.39
N ALA A 30 -8.10 -14.56 -3.19
CA ALA A 30 -7.36 -13.94 -2.09
C ALA A 30 -5.87 -13.71 -2.45
N ALA A 31 -5.22 -14.71 -3.07
CA ALA A 31 -3.83 -14.57 -3.50
C ALA A 31 -3.66 -13.50 -4.61
N ALA A 32 -4.63 -13.41 -5.52
CA ALA A 32 -4.66 -12.46 -6.61
C ALA A 32 -4.85 -11.02 -6.10
N GLU A 33 -5.72 -10.86 -5.12
CA GLU A 33 -6.01 -9.61 -4.41
C GLU A 33 -4.76 -9.08 -3.68
N ILE A 34 -4.10 -9.92 -2.88
CA ILE A 34 -2.84 -9.59 -2.20
C ILE A 34 -1.76 -9.14 -3.19
N SER A 35 -1.72 -9.78 -4.36
CA SER A 35 -0.71 -9.50 -5.40
C SER A 35 -1.13 -8.37 -6.35
N GLY A 36 -2.35 -7.84 -6.23
CA GLY A 36 -2.90 -6.80 -7.11
C GLY A 36 -2.95 -7.20 -8.60
N VAL A 37 -3.05 -8.49 -8.91
CA VAL A 37 -3.06 -9.00 -10.28
C VAL A 37 -4.23 -9.96 -10.49
N GLU A 38 -4.72 -10.07 -11.72
CA GLU A 38 -5.76 -11.05 -12.05
C GLU A 38 -5.29 -12.50 -11.83
N VAL A 39 -6.22 -13.37 -11.45
CA VAL A 39 -5.98 -14.79 -11.10
C VAL A 39 -5.18 -15.53 -12.19
N TYR A 40 -5.50 -15.31 -13.47
CA TYR A 40 -4.78 -15.97 -14.57
C TYR A 40 -3.30 -15.56 -14.63
N LYS A 41 -3.00 -14.31 -14.27
CA LYS A 41 -1.64 -13.77 -14.29
C LYS A 41 -0.86 -14.32 -13.10
N LEU A 42 -1.51 -14.39 -11.93
CA LEU A 42 -0.94 -15.02 -10.74
C LEU A 42 -0.61 -16.50 -10.99
N LEU A 43 -1.57 -17.27 -11.51
CA LEU A 43 -1.37 -18.69 -11.81
C LEU A 43 -0.23 -18.89 -12.81
N ARG A 44 -0.20 -18.08 -13.87
CA ARG A 44 0.84 -18.15 -14.89
C ARG A 44 2.22 -17.85 -14.30
N THR A 45 2.37 -16.76 -13.55
CA THR A 45 3.64 -16.39 -12.93
C THR A 45 4.08 -17.50 -11.98
N LYS A 46 3.18 -17.96 -11.11
CA LYS A 46 3.50 -19.02 -10.16
C LYS A 46 3.89 -20.35 -10.82
N LEU A 47 3.20 -20.76 -11.88
CA LEU A 47 3.50 -22.00 -12.61
C LEU A 47 4.79 -21.92 -13.44
N LEU A 48 5.07 -20.78 -14.07
CA LEU A 48 6.22 -20.64 -14.99
C LEU A 48 7.51 -20.18 -14.30
N THR A 49 7.41 -19.37 -13.25
CA THR A 49 8.59 -18.80 -12.57
C THR A 49 8.80 -19.35 -11.16
N GLY A 50 7.87 -20.15 -10.65
CA GLY A 50 7.92 -20.72 -9.28
C GLY A 50 7.76 -19.68 -8.16
N ARG A 51 7.56 -18.41 -8.51
CA ARG A 51 7.47 -17.28 -7.57
C ARG A 51 6.08 -16.66 -7.64
N PHE A 52 5.60 -16.14 -6.51
CA PHE A 52 4.42 -15.28 -6.53
C PHE A 52 4.77 -13.92 -7.17
N PRO A 53 3.81 -13.25 -7.82
CA PRO A 53 3.96 -11.84 -8.14
C PRO A 53 4.24 -11.06 -6.85
N GLU A 54 5.08 -10.04 -6.93
CA GLU A 54 5.34 -9.19 -5.76
C GLU A 54 4.02 -8.66 -5.21
N ALA A 55 3.83 -8.80 -3.90
CA ALA A 55 2.64 -8.32 -3.21
C ALA A 55 2.46 -6.84 -3.54
N LYS A 56 1.21 -6.39 -3.62
CA LYS A 56 0.89 -4.97 -3.76
C LYS A 56 1.31 -4.30 -2.45
N ILE A 57 2.57 -3.90 -2.34
CA ILE A 57 3.11 -3.18 -1.20
C ILE A 57 2.20 -1.97 -0.99
N ALA A 58 1.74 -1.77 0.25
CA ALA A 58 0.88 -0.66 0.62
C ALA A 58 1.44 0.64 0.02
N ARG A 59 0.58 1.43 -0.61
CA ARG A 59 0.91 2.67 -1.34
C ARG A 59 1.49 3.80 -0.47
N VAL A 60 1.88 3.52 0.77
CA VAL A 60 2.66 4.44 1.57
C VAL A 60 4.11 4.15 1.26
N ASP A 61 4.68 4.95 0.35
CA ASP A 61 6.13 4.98 0.15
C ASP A 61 6.79 5.15 1.52
N LEU A 62 7.78 4.30 1.83
CA LEU A 62 8.59 4.40 3.04
C LEU A 62 9.12 5.84 3.23
N GLY A 63 9.42 6.54 2.12
CA GLY A 63 9.78 7.95 2.13
C GLY A 63 8.70 8.84 2.76
N VAL A 64 7.43 8.64 2.41
CA VAL A 64 6.29 9.41 2.95
C VAL A 64 6.13 9.16 4.45
N TYR A 65 6.25 7.91 4.90
CA TYR A 65 6.21 7.59 6.33
C TYR A 65 7.36 8.27 7.09
N LEU A 66 8.58 8.22 6.54
CA LEU A 66 9.75 8.82 7.17
C LEU A 66 9.64 10.35 7.24
N GLU A 67 9.13 11.01 6.20
CA GLU A 67 8.90 12.46 6.22
C GLU A 67 7.84 12.87 7.24
N LEU A 68 6.72 12.13 7.32
CA LEU A 68 5.72 12.36 8.36
C LEU A 68 6.32 12.18 9.76
N LYS A 69 7.16 11.16 9.97
CA LYS A 69 7.85 10.97 11.24
C LYS A 69 8.78 12.14 11.59
N LYS A 70 9.53 12.67 10.63
CA LYS A 70 10.40 13.85 10.83
C LYS A 70 9.60 15.09 11.24
N ILE A 71 8.47 15.34 10.56
CA ILE A 71 7.58 16.45 10.92
C ILE A 71 7.11 16.30 12.39
N GLY A 72 6.79 15.08 12.83
CA GLY A 72 6.35 14.84 14.20
C GLY A 72 7.43 15.06 15.25
N VAL A 73 8.66 14.68 14.94
CA VAL A 73 9.81 15.00 15.79
C VAL A 73 9.97 16.51 15.95
N ASN A 74 9.85 17.28 14.87
CA ASN A 74 9.93 18.73 14.92
C ASN A 74 8.81 19.35 15.76
N VAL A 75 7.56 18.89 15.59
CA VAL A 75 6.41 19.35 16.40
C VAL A 75 6.65 19.09 17.89
N ASN A 76 7.16 17.91 18.25
CA ASN A 76 7.44 17.57 19.64
C ASN A 76 8.56 18.43 20.24
N GLN A 77 9.58 18.78 19.44
CA GLN A 77 10.65 19.69 19.88
C GLN A 77 10.10 21.09 20.15
N ILE A 78 9.25 21.63 19.27
CA ILE A 78 8.64 22.95 19.47
C ILE A 78 7.72 22.90 20.69
N ALA A 79 6.92 21.84 20.87
CA ALA A 79 6.06 21.67 22.04
C ALA A 79 6.86 21.66 23.35
N LYS A 80 8.03 21.00 23.38
CA LYS A 80 8.95 21.04 24.53
C LYS A 80 9.47 22.44 24.81
N GLN A 81 9.82 23.21 23.79
CA GLN A 81 10.28 24.60 23.96
C GLN A 81 9.17 25.53 24.47
N VAL A 82 7.94 25.35 24.00
CA VAL A 82 6.76 26.08 24.51
C VAL A 82 6.48 25.70 25.96
N ASN A 83 6.50 24.41 26.31
CA ASN A 83 6.33 23.96 27.69
C ASN A 83 7.43 24.46 28.63
N ALA A 84 8.65 24.69 28.11
CA ALA A 84 9.76 25.27 28.85
C ALA A 84 9.71 26.80 28.95
N GLY A 85 8.63 27.45 28.46
CA GLY A 85 8.46 28.90 28.49
C GLY A 85 9.39 29.67 27.54
N LYS A 86 10.10 28.98 26.64
CA LYS A 86 11.03 29.62 25.68
C LYS A 86 10.33 30.16 24.43
N LEU A 87 9.10 29.74 24.18
CA LEU A 87 8.27 30.16 23.07
C LEU A 87 6.89 30.57 23.58
N PRO A 88 6.16 31.43 22.83
CA PRO A 88 4.84 31.92 23.22
C PRO A 88 3.86 30.77 23.48
N PHE A 89 3.13 30.87 24.59
CA PHE A 89 2.20 29.82 25.03
C PHE A 89 0.99 29.69 24.09
N GLU A 90 0.64 30.75 23.34
CA GLU A 90 -0.49 30.72 22.41
C GLU A 90 -0.31 29.66 21.30
N ILE A 91 0.95 29.33 20.97
CA ILE A 91 1.29 28.35 19.92
C ILE A 91 1.05 26.91 20.41
N ARG A 92 1.00 26.68 21.73
CA ARG A 92 0.86 25.35 22.36
C ARG A 92 -0.36 24.59 21.84
N LYS A 93 -1.50 25.28 21.74
CA LYS A 93 -2.78 24.67 21.32
C LYS A 93 -2.71 24.18 19.88
N ILE A 94 -2.10 24.98 18.99
CA ILE A 94 -1.94 24.65 17.57
C ILE A 94 -0.99 23.46 17.40
N LEU A 95 0.10 23.40 18.17
CA LEU A 95 1.04 22.27 18.11
C LEU A 95 0.42 20.95 18.54
N LEU A 96 -0.40 20.96 19.60
CA LEU A 96 -1.11 19.77 20.04
C LEU A 96 -2.09 19.26 18.97
N GLN A 97 -2.83 20.16 18.33
CA GLN A 97 -3.74 19.82 17.24
C GLN A 97 -3.00 19.23 16.02
N LEU A 98 -1.85 19.81 15.64
CA LEU A 98 -1.02 19.29 14.55
C LEU A 98 -0.44 17.91 14.86
N GLN A 99 0.01 17.69 16.10
CA GLN A 99 0.54 16.40 16.53
C GLN A 99 -0.54 15.31 16.50
N GLU A 100 -1.77 15.63 16.94
CA GLU A 100 -2.90 14.72 16.92
C GLU A 100 -3.33 14.37 15.48
N GLN A 101 -3.46 15.39 14.61
CA GLN A 101 -3.77 15.19 13.19
C GLN A 101 -2.74 14.31 12.49
N GLN A 102 -1.45 14.51 12.77
CA GLN A 102 -0.39 13.69 12.21
C GLN A 102 -0.46 12.23 12.69
N HIS A 103 -0.72 12.01 13.99
CA HIS A 103 -0.90 10.66 14.50
C HIS A 103 -2.08 9.94 13.84
N LEU A 104 -3.19 10.65 13.60
CA LEU A 104 -4.34 10.12 12.88
C LEU A 104 -3.98 9.77 11.44
N ILE A 105 -3.27 10.64 10.72
CA ILE A 105 -2.81 10.38 9.35
C ILE A 105 -1.92 9.15 9.30
N ILE A 106 -0.93 9.04 10.20
CA ILE A 106 -0.06 7.86 10.26
C ILE A 106 -0.87 6.60 10.55
N LYS A 107 -1.82 6.66 11.49
CA LYS A 107 -2.67 5.53 11.86
C LYS A 107 -3.54 5.07 10.68
N VAL A 108 -4.18 6.00 9.98
CA VAL A 108 -4.97 5.71 8.78
C VAL A 108 -4.07 5.13 7.71
N LEU A 109 -2.95 5.75 7.37
CA LEU A 109 -2.03 5.25 6.34
C LEU A 109 -1.46 3.85 6.63
N LEU A 110 -1.27 3.49 7.90
CA LEU A 110 -0.81 2.16 8.31
C LEU A 110 -1.93 1.11 8.41
N HIS A 111 -3.19 1.52 8.52
CA HIS A 111 -4.33 0.62 8.73
C HIS A 111 -5.38 0.64 7.60
N ASP A 112 -5.31 1.57 6.64
CA ASP A 112 -6.13 1.61 5.41
C ASP A 112 -5.80 0.45 4.45
N SER A 113 -4.78 -0.36 4.76
CA SER A 113 -4.57 -1.65 4.09
C SER A 113 -5.61 -2.72 4.49
N ASN A 114 -6.54 -2.42 5.41
CA ASN A 114 -7.60 -3.33 5.85
C ASN A 114 -9.04 -2.81 5.60
N SER A 115 -9.25 -1.78 4.77
CA SER A 115 -10.62 -1.46 4.36
C SER A 115 -11.08 -2.49 3.31
N GLU A 116 -11.83 -3.48 3.77
CA GLU A 116 -12.92 -4.07 2.99
C GLU A 116 -13.64 -2.94 2.22
N ASP A 117 -13.99 -3.19 0.96
CA ASP A 117 -14.47 -2.26 -0.07
C ASP A 117 -13.39 -1.52 -0.89
N ARG A 118 -12.91 -2.20 -1.94
CA ARG A 118 -12.97 -1.73 -3.35
C ARG A 118 -12.32 -2.68 -4.34
#